data_AF-X1F0N7-F1
#
_entry.id   AF-X1F0N7-F1
#
_cell.length_a   1.000
_cell.length_b   1.000
_cell.length_c   1.000
_cell.angle_alpha   90.00
_cell.angle_beta   90.00
_cell.angle_gamma   90.00
#
_symmetry.space_group_name_H-M   'P 1'
#
loop_
_entity.id
_entity.type
_entity.pdbx_description
1 polymer ?
#
loop_
_entity_poly.entity_id
_entity_poly.type
_entity_poly.pdbx_seq_one_letter_code
_entity_poly.pdbx_strand_id
1 'polypeptide(L)'
;MKEKSVKPELEIFDVGMIVTCLRMRERGFFDDPLHFQFVLGTPWGSPGTPRSLFHMCEMIPEDATWSVIGVGRAHLPMSMMALCMGGHIRVGMEDNIYYRRDQLVRKNAQFVERIVRIAGEYGREIASPDEAREILSL
;
A
#
# COMPACT_ATOMS: atom_id res chain seq x y z
N MET A 1 0.34 10.39 -17.94
CA MET A 1 0.45 8.95 -17.60
C MET A 1 -0.28 8.11 -18.65
N LYS A 2 -1.57 8.32 -18.88
CA LYS A 2 -2.39 7.65 -19.92
C LYS A 2 -1.78 7.67 -21.33
N GLU A 3 -1.39 8.84 -21.85
CA GLU A 3 -0.72 8.96 -23.17
C GLU A 3 0.63 8.21 -23.29
N LYS A 4 1.21 7.83 -22.16
CA LYS A 4 2.48 7.10 -22.08
C LYS A 4 2.29 5.66 -21.63
N SER A 5 1.05 5.18 -21.53
CA SER A 5 0.71 3.84 -21.03
C SER A 5 1.34 3.54 -19.66
N VAL A 6 1.38 4.55 -18.78
CA VAL A 6 1.86 4.38 -17.41
C VAL A 6 0.64 4.30 -16.49
N LYS A 7 0.51 3.21 -15.75
CA LYS A 7 -0.53 3.05 -14.73
C LYS A 7 -0.18 3.89 -13.48
N PRO A 8 -1.11 4.71 -12.97
CA PRO A 8 -0.89 5.42 -11.72
C PRO A 8 -1.07 4.49 -10.51
N GLU A 9 -0.13 4.58 -9.57
CA GLU A 9 -0.39 4.24 -8.16
C GLU A 9 -0.98 5.48 -7.50
N LEU A 10 -2.22 5.38 -7.00
CA LEU A 10 -2.95 6.50 -6.42
C LEU A 10 -2.58 6.62 -4.94
N GLU A 11 -1.68 7.54 -4.62
CA GLU A 11 -1.24 7.81 -3.25
C GLU A 11 -2.33 8.53 -2.43
N ILE A 12 -2.88 7.84 -1.43
CA ILE A 12 -4.01 8.30 -0.60
C ILE A 12 -3.52 8.53 0.83
N PHE A 13 -3.46 9.78 1.24
CA PHE A 13 -3.11 10.19 2.60
C PHE A 13 -4.35 10.42 3.47
N ASP A 14 -5.52 10.65 2.86
CA ASP A 14 -6.77 10.90 3.57
C ASP A 14 -8.00 10.52 2.72
N VAL A 15 -9.16 10.28 3.36
CA VAL A 15 -10.37 9.80 2.70
C VAL A 15 -10.89 10.76 1.61
N GLY A 16 -10.65 12.06 1.76
CA GLY A 16 -10.99 13.05 0.75
C GLY A 16 -10.24 12.85 -0.59
N MET A 17 -9.06 12.24 -0.55
CA MET A 17 -8.29 11.92 -1.76
C MET A 17 -8.94 10.76 -2.53
N ILE A 18 -9.51 9.77 -1.83
CA ILE A 18 -10.27 8.68 -2.48
C ILE A 18 -11.45 9.28 -3.26
N VAL A 19 -12.24 10.16 -2.62
CA VAL A 19 -13.36 10.84 -3.26
C VAL A 19 -12.91 11.62 -4.49
N THR A 20 -11.76 12.30 -4.41
CA THR A 20 -11.18 13.04 -5.53
C THR A 20 -10.80 12.11 -6.68
N CYS A 21 -10.12 10.99 -6.38
CA CYS A 21 -9.73 9.98 -7.38
C CYS A 21 -10.95 9.37 -8.08
N LEU A 22 -12.02 9.06 -7.35
CA LEU A 22 -13.25 8.51 -7.93
C LEU A 22 -13.94 9.51 -8.86
N ARG A 23 -14.02 10.79 -8.49
CA ARG A 23 -14.53 11.83 -9.39
C ARG A 23 -13.65 12.02 -10.64
N MET A 24 -12.34 11.85 -10.51
CA MET A 24 -11.42 11.90 -11.65
C MET A 24 -11.60 10.67 -12.56
N ARG A 25 -11.82 9.48 -12.00
CA ARG A 25 -12.21 8.27 -12.75
C ARG A 25 -13.48 8.51 -13.55
N GLU A 26 -14.54 9.03 -12.93
CA GLU A 26 -15.81 9.36 -13.62
C GLU A 26 -15.64 10.32 -14.80
N ARG A 27 -14.64 11.20 -14.72
CA ARG A 27 -14.30 12.16 -15.78
C ARG A 27 -13.34 11.60 -16.84
N GLY A 28 -12.99 10.31 -16.78
CA GLY A 28 -12.17 9.60 -17.77
C GLY A 28 -10.65 9.80 -17.61
N PHE A 29 -10.18 10.35 -16.49
CA PHE A 29 -8.75 10.57 -16.25
C PHE A 29 -7.99 9.31 -15.87
N PHE A 30 -8.68 8.29 -15.35
CA PHE A 30 -8.10 7.01 -14.95
C PHE A 30 -8.79 5.85 -15.66
N ASP A 31 -8.00 4.82 -15.96
CA ASP A 31 -8.48 3.56 -16.53
C ASP A 31 -8.52 2.49 -15.43
N ASP A 32 -9.54 1.64 -15.49
CA ASP A 32 -9.73 0.55 -14.54
C ASP A 32 -8.88 -0.70 -14.89
N PRO A 33 -8.58 -1.57 -13.91
CA PRO A 33 -8.85 -1.42 -12.48
C PRO A 33 -7.89 -0.41 -11.82
N LEU A 34 -8.38 0.39 -10.86
CA LEU A 34 -7.55 1.33 -10.12
C LEU A 34 -6.58 0.59 -9.16
N HIS A 35 -5.45 1.23 -8.87
CA HIS A 35 -4.51 0.79 -7.83
C HIS A 35 -4.30 1.90 -6.80
N PHE A 36 -4.62 1.64 -5.53
CA PHE A 36 -4.51 2.61 -4.43
C PHE A 36 -3.32 2.27 -3.52
N GLN A 37 -2.58 3.29 -3.08
CA GLN A 37 -1.58 3.18 -2.02
C GLN A 37 -2.06 3.99 -0.82
N PHE A 38 -2.43 3.33 0.28
CA PHE A 38 -2.83 3.99 1.51
C PHE A 38 -1.60 4.39 2.32
N VAL A 39 -1.35 5.69 2.45
CA VAL A 39 -0.21 6.25 3.17
C VAL A 39 -0.65 6.70 4.56
N LEU A 40 -0.42 5.84 5.56
CA LEU A 40 -0.99 6.03 6.89
C LEU A 40 0.06 6.43 7.94
N GLY A 41 -0.29 7.41 8.78
CA GLY A 41 0.54 7.86 9.90
C GLY A 41 1.50 9.01 9.60
N THR A 42 1.33 9.69 8.47
CA THR A 42 2.00 10.96 8.18
C THR A 42 1.44 12.10 9.06
N PRO A 43 2.21 13.18 9.28
CA PRO A 43 1.66 14.40 9.85
C PRO A 43 0.49 14.90 9.00
N TRP A 44 -0.64 15.20 9.65
CA TRP A 44 -1.86 15.73 9.01
C TRP A 44 -2.58 14.79 8.04
N GLY A 45 -2.10 13.56 7.86
CA GLY A 45 -2.81 12.51 7.13
C GLY A 45 -3.64 11.62 8.05
N SER A 46 -4.23 10.61 7.45
CA SER A 46 -4.98 9.59 8.15
C SER A 46 -4.09 8.78 9.11
N PRO A 47 -4.58 8.48 10.33
CA PRO A 47 -3.79 7.74 11.32
C PRO A 47 -3.35 6.36 10.84
N GLY A 48 -2.14 5.94 11.21
CA GLY A 48 -1.62 4.58 11.04
C GLY A 48 -2.29 3.56 11.97
N THR A 49 -3.60 3.36 11.81
CA THR A 49 -4.43 2.51 12.67
C THR A 49 -5.28 1.55 11.85
N PRO A 50 -5.63 0.36 12.40
CA PRO A 50 -6.52 -0.58 11.72
C PRO A 50 -7.87 0.03 11.32
N ARG A 51 -8.43 0.94 12.14
CA ARG A 51 -9.70 1.61 11.86
C ARG A 51 -9.61 2.47 10.60
N SER A 52 -8.53 3.23 10.45
CA SER A 52 -8.31 4.08 9.27
C SER A 52 -8.15 3.24 8.02
N LEU A 53 -7.34 2.17 8.08
CA LEU A 53 -7.14 1.27 6.96
C LEU A 53 -8.44 0.60 6.51
N PHE A 54 -9.18 0.03 7.46
CA PHE A 54 -10.45 -0.63 7.17
C PHE A 54 -11.45 0.31 6.50
N HIS A 55 -11.62 1.52 7.06
CA HIS A 55 -12.51 2.52 6.49
C HIS A 55 -12.12 2.91 5.06
N MET A 56 -10.82 3.10 4.77
CA MET A 56 -10.36 3.41 3.41
C MET A 56 -10.57 2.26 2.43
N CYS A 57 -10.39 1.01 2.86
CA CYS A 57 -10.65 -0.16 2.02
C CYS A 57 -12.14 -0.28 1.65
N GLU A 58 -13.06 0.10 2.53
CA GLU A 58 -14.50 0.11 2.24
C GLU A 58 -14.92 1.21 1.24
N MET A 59 -14.06 2.19 0.98
CA MET A 59 -14.36 3.33 0.11
C MET A 59 -13.89 3.16 -1.32
N ILE A 60 -13.10 2.13 -1.63
CA ILE A 60 -12.59 1.88 -2.98
C ILE A 60 -13.49 0.91 -3.75
N PRO A 61 -13.45 0.92 -5.10
CA PRO A 61 -14.19 -0.03 -5.92
C PRO A 61 -13.77 -1.48 -5.65
N GLU A 62 -14.70 -2.43 -5.75
CA GLU A 62 -14.44 -3.86 -5.50
C GLU A 62 -13.40 -4.47 -6.46
N ASP A 63 -13.29 -3.94 -7.67
CA ASP A 63 -12.33 -4.36 -8.69
C ASP A 63 -10.95 -3.72 -8.54
N ALA A 64 -10.80 -2.74 -7.63
CA ALA A 64 -9.54 -2.07 -7.39
C ALA A 64 -8.60 -2.89 -6.51
N THR A 65 -7.30 -2.76 -6.78
CA THR A 65 -6.27 -3.31 -5.90
C THR A 65 -5.76 -2.23 -4.95
N TRP A 66 -5.21 -2.63 -3.81
CA TRP A 66 -4.64 -1.69 -2.86
C TRP A 66 -3.39 -2.21 -2.16
N SER A 67 -2.50 -1.27 -1.84
CA SER A 67 -1.35 -1.45 -0.96
C SER A 67 -1.49 -0.51 0.24
N VAL A 68 -0.79 -0.82 1.33
CA VAL A 68 -0.63 0.10 2.45
C VAL A 68 0.84 0.31 2.78
N ILE A 69 1.16 1.53 3.18
CA ILE A 69 2.36 1.87 3.92
C ILE A 69 2.00 2.50 5.26
N GLY A 70 2.67 2.04 6.33
CA GLY A 70 2.64 2.69 7.63
C GLY A 70 3.91 3.51 7.86
N VAL A 71 3.79 4.79 8.16
CA VAL A 71 4.95 5.65 8.40
C VAL A 71 5.52 5.45 9.81
N GLY A 72 6.84 5.29 9.89
CA GLY A 72 7.58 5.14 11.14
C GLY A 72 7.08 3.97 11.99
N ARG A 73 6.52 4.28 13.17
CA ARG A 73 6.03 3.25 14.11
C ARG A 73 4.84 2.44 13.58
N ALA A 74 4.11 2.97 12.60
CA ALA A 74 2.97 2.29 11.98
C ALA A 74 3.39 1.25 10.93
N HIS A 75 4.67 1.24 10.51
CA HIS A 75 5.19 0.41 9.43
C HIS A 75 4.81 -1.06 9.55
N LEU A 76 5.33 -1.74 10.58
CA LEU A 76 5.05 -3.17 10.75
C LEU A 76 3.57 -3.45 11.06
N PRO A 77 2.88 -2.72 11.96
CA PRO A 77 1.45 -2.93 12.19
C PRO A 77 0.60 -2.85 10.93
N MET A 78 0.81 -1.86 10.05
CA MET A 78 0.02 -1.73 8.81
C MET A 78 0.37 -2.82 7.80
N SER A 79 1.64 -3.22 7.69
CA SER A 79 2.01 -4.38 6.88
C SER A 79 1.30 -5.65 7.35
N MET A 80 1.18 -5.88 8.66
CA MET A 80 0.48 -7.07 9.18
C MET A 80 -1.03 -6.99 8.93
N MET A 81 -1.63 -5.80 9.03
CA MET A 81 -3.03 -5.63 8.68
C MET A 81 -3.30 -5.92 7.21
N ALA A 82 -2.47 -5.41 6.30
CA ALA A 82 -2.59 -5.73 4.87
C ALA A 82 -2.40 -7.22 4.58
N LEU A 83 -1.46 -7.89 5.29
CA LEU A 83 -1.30 -9.33 5.17
C LEU A 83 -2.61 -10.06 5.49
N CYS A 84 -3.24 -9.72 6.62
CA CYS A 84 -4.49 -10.34 7.08
C CYS A 84 -5.72 -9.99 6.23
N MET A 85 -5.76 -8.78 5.66
CA MET A 85 -6.88 -8.29 4.86
C MET A 85 -6.75 -8.62 3.36
N GLY A 86 -5.70 -9.33 2.96
CA GLY A 86 -5.44 -9.67 1.55
C GLY A 86 -4.89 -8.54 0.69
N GLY A 87 -4.57 -7.37 1.26
CA GLY A 87 -3.97 -6.23 0.55
C GLY A 87 -2.48 -6.40 0.28
N HIS A 88 -1.90 -5.51 -0.52
CA HIS A 88 -0.46 -5.46 -0.78
C HIS A 88 0.28 -4.65 0.29
N ILE A 89 1.60 -4.87 0.39
CA ILE A 89 2.44 -4.29 1.43
C ILE A 89 3.58 -3.51 0.78
N ARG A 90 3.71 -2.24 1.14
CA ARG A 90 4.90 -1.43 0.84
C ARG A 90 5.82 -1.39 2.06
N VAL A 91 7.13 -1.47 1.81
CA VAL A 91 8.18 -1.29 2.82
C VAL A 91 9.37 -0.55 2.24
N GLY A 92 10.11 0.16 3.08
CA GLY A 92 11.34 0.82 2.66
C GLY A 92 11.91 1.80 3.68
N MET A 93 13.16 2.18 3.47
CA MET A 93 13.86 3.23 4.23
C MET A 93 13.27 4.62 3.99
N GLU A 94 12.53 4.81 2.90
CA GLU A 94 11.71 6.00 2.66
C GLU A 94 10.68 6.21 3.78
N ASP A 95 10.07 5.11 4.24
CA ASP A 95 8.92 5.16 5.12
C ASP A 95 9.28 4.92 6.60
N ASN A 96 10.39 4.22 6.86
CA ASN A 96 10.92 3.97 8.20
C ASN A 96 12.41 3.62 8.18
N ILE A 97 13.18 4.15 9.12
CA ILE A 97 14.63 3.86 9.27
C ILE A 97 14.94 2.81 10.36
N TYR A 98 13.96 2.37 11.14
CA TYR A 98 14.13 1.42 12.23
C TYR A 98 13.64 0.02 11.88
N TYR A 99 14.48 -1.00 12.08
CA TYR A 99 14.06 -2.40 12.05
C TYR A 99 13.14 -2.67 13.24
N ARG A 100 13.59 -2.34 14.44
CA ARG A 100 12.81 -2.38 15.69
C ARG A 100 13.23 -1.19 16.56
N ARG A 101 12.57 -1.00 17.70
CA ARG A 101 12.92 0.06 18.65
C ARG A 101 14.43 0.05 18.91
N ASP A 102 15.05 1.21 18.76
CA ASP A 102 16.49 1.45 18.98
C ASP A 102 17.43 0.64 18.06
N GLN A 103 16.94 0.09 16.95
CA GLN A 103 17.76 -0.59 15.94
C GLN A 103 17.45 -0.06 14.54
N LEU A 104 18.41 0.66 13.94
CA LEU A 104 18.33 1.08 12.55
C LEU A 104 18.48 -0.09 11.57
N VAL A 105 17.83 0.01 10.41
CA VAL A 105 18.19 -0.82 9.26
C VAL A 105 19.47 -0.30 8.60
N ARG A 106 20.20 -1.20 7.94
CA ARG A 106 21.38 -0.91 7.12
C ARG A 106 21.09 -0.90 5.62
N LYS A 107 20.04 -1.62 5.19
CA LYS A 107 19.61 -1.75 3.79
C LYS A 107 18.10 -2.01 3.71
N ASN A 108 17.47 -1.55 2.63
CA ASN A 108 16.05 -1.81 2.32
C ASN A 108 15.68 -3.31 2.40
N ALA A 109 16.58 -4.18 1.93
CA ALA A 109 16.35 -5.63 1.90
C ALA A 109 16.00 -6.21 3.28
N GLN A 110 16.42 -5.60 4.39
CA GLN A 110 16.04 -6.10 5.72
C GLN A 110 14.54 -6.00 6.01
N PHE A 111 13.86 -4.99 5.45
CA PHE A 111 12.41 -4.90 5.55
C PHE A 111 11.72 -5.94 4.68
N VAL A 112 12.21 -6.11 3.45
CA VAL A 112 11.71 -7.12 2.51
C VAL A 112 11.87 -8.52 3.08
N GLU A 113 13.07 -8.90 3.52
CA GLU A 113 13.39 -10.19 4.15
C GLU A 113 12.47 -10.49 5.33
N ARG A 114 12.09 -9.47 6.13
CA ARG A 114 11.13 -9.63 7.22
C ARG A 114 9.73 -9.96 6.70
N ILE A 115 9.22 -9.18 5.75
CA ILE A 115 7.86 -9.39 5.23
C ILE A 115 7.75 -10.72 4.49
N VAL A 116 8.73 -11.05 3.65
CA VAL A 116 8.79 -12.35 2.94
C VAL A 116 8.73 -13.51 3.93
N ARG A 117 9.52 -13.47 5.00
CA ARG A 117 9.48 -14.51 6.05
C ARG A 117 8.10 -14.61 6.69
N ILE A 118 7.53 -13.49 7.14
CA ILE A 118 6.23 -13.50 7.84
C ILE A 118 5.11 -13.96 6.90
N ALA A 119 5.11 -13.52 5.65
CA ALA A 119 4.13 -13.93 4.65
C ALA A 119 4.21 -15.44 4.36
N GLY A 120 5.43 -15.99 4.27
CA GLY A 120 5.66 -17.43 4.15
C GLY A 120 5.08 -18.23 5.34
N GLU A 121 5.35 -17.80 6.57
CA GLU A 121 4.76 -18.43 7.77
C GLU A 121 3.22 -18.30 7.81
N TYR A 122 2.67 -17.23 7.25
CA TYR A 122 1.22 -17.01 7.14
C TYR A 122 0.58 -17.84 6.02
N GLY A 123 1.37 -18.44 5.12
CA GLY A 123 0.87 -19.18 3.96
C GLY A 123 0.48 -18.30 2.77
N ARG A 124 1.04 -17.09 2.65
CA ARG A 124 0.84 -16.20 1.51
C ARG A 124 2.13 -15.99 0.74
N GLU A 125 2.15 -16.45 -0.50
CA GLU A 125 3.30 -16.35 -1.39
C GLU A 125 3.55 -14.91 -1.85
N ILE A 126 4.80 -14.62 -2.22
CA ILE A 126 5.24 -13.31 -2.69
C ILE A 126 5.24 -13.31 -4.21
N ALA A 127 4.47 -12.40 -4.79
CA ALA A 127 4.44 -12.21 -6.24
C ALA A 127 5.83 -11.85 -6.78
N SER A 128 6.22 -12.55 -7.84
CA SER A 128 7.28 -12.17 -8.75
C SER A 128 6.93 -10.87 -9.49
N PRO A 129 7.91 -10.21 -10.13
CA PRO A 129 7.64 -9.04 -10.95
C PRO A 129 6.65 -9.30 -12.09
N ASP A 130 6.63 -10.50 -12.67
CA ASP A 130 5.71 -10.85 -13.75
C ASP A 130 4.28 -11.03 -13.23
N GLU A 131 4.10 -11.74 -12.12
CA GLU A 131 2.79 -11.86 -11.45
C GLU A 131 2.28 -10.48 -11.01
N ALA A 132 3.16 -9.60 -10.52
CA ALA A 132 2.78 -8.24 -10.17
C ALA A 132 2.28 -7.45 -11.38
N ARG A 133 2.86 -7.64 -12.57
CA ARG A 133 2.36 -7.01 -13.80
C ARG A 133 0.97 -7.52 -14.16
N GLU A 134 0.74 -8.82 -14.04
CA GLU A 134 -0.59 -9.42 -14.30
C GLU A 134 -1.64 -8.89 -13.32
N ILE A 135 -1.35 -8.93 -12.01
CA ILE A 135 -2.25 -8.44 -10.94
C ILE A 135 -2.58 -6.95 -11.15
N LEU A 136 -1.57 -6.13 -11.45
CA LEU A 136 -1.74 -4.69 -11.61
C LEU A 136 -2.16 -4.30 -13.03
N SER A 137 -2.30 -5.23 -13.96
CA SER A 137 -2.61 -4.94 -15.37
C SER A 137 -1.63 -3.96 -16.03
N LEU A 138 -0.32 -4.27 -15.95
CA LEU A 138 0.79 -3.49 -16.51
C LEU A 138 1.30 -4.03 -17.84
#